data_AF-A0A510JGR9-F1
#
_entry.id   AF-A0A510JGR9-F1
#
_cell.length_a   1.000
_cell.length_b   1.000
_cell.length_c   1.000
_cell.angle_alpha   90.00
_cell.angle_beta   90.00
_cell.angle_gamma   90.00
#
_symmetry.space_group_name_H-M   'P 1'
#
loop_
_entity.id
_entity.type
_entity.pdbx_description
1 polymer ?
#
loop_
_entity_poly.entity_id
_entity_poly.type
_entity_poly.pdbx_seq_one_letter_code
_entity_poly.pdbx_strand_id
1 'polypeptide(L)'
;MADDKSLLEDILNVRKKRFKDALFDNDGSQISKNNFVSENENENKNKIDMDDKHMDLKNKKTNEINEKVKTNSGKIIKLEKIREQKAKRERLEKGFIQPKESENVNKDNQNTENLKKIEKTQEKTAKLNNQNENVNLRKNSDKSVKTDTKTVNTAQKEKAAKKTDRNSIIKNFFKNRKNKKLSFTPYIRTEVDIRSVMKDVIISLIPAIVAASLVYGAKALLVIVTSIFSAVVTEKLFSIIFLNDKDSAHDLSAVITGILMALTLAPLTSLPVVAFGAGMAIIFGKLMYGGIGKNVLNPAVVGREFMTVFFPAAMSSGTIWFSQEALRLSKINFFVNFQKTPIMSYLDELLLTSSGSLGSYSAFALILGGLYLLLKNRISWHIPVTLFATSFIAAMVLKDGISVSTGGLLLTGIFMATDMPTSPSFAGGKIYYGIMLGVVIALLSVLGVKNETLSYVLLILNPFTRFINKVFRPVVFGYDVKEEVVKQGGKAILLTLGIIVFALIFIGLHKIGAIPYLVYLYILVLTLQLIRSDRNKKFN
;
A
#
# COMPACT_ATOMS: atom_id res chain seq x y z
N MET A 1 -43.50 0.85 -11.13
CA MET A 1 -42.51 1.95 -11.04
C MET A 1 -42.70 2.86 -9.82
N ALA A 2 -43.87 2.88 -9.14
CA ALA A 2 -44.04 3.65 -7.90
C ALA A 2 -43.44 2.97 -6.64
N ASP A 3 -43.42 1.63 -6.57
CA ASP A 3 -42.95 0.90 -5.37
C ASP A 3 -41.42 0.82 -5.20
N ASP A 4 -40.64 0.89 -6.29
CA ASP A 4 -39.17 0.84 -6.19
C ASP A 4 -38.57 2.16 -5.71
N LYS A 5 -39.29 3.28 -5.91
CA LYS A 5 -38.88 4.60 -5.41
C LYS A 5 -39.10 4.73 -3.91
N SER A 6 -40.22 4.22 -3.37
CA SER A 6 -40.49 4.28 -1.92
C SER A 6 -39.52 3.39 -1.13
N LEU A 7 -39.17 2.22 -1.66
CA LEU A 7 -38.17 1.33 -1.05
C LEU A 7 -36.77 1.96 -1.00
N LEU A 8 -36.37 2.71 -2.03
CA LEU A 8 -35.10 3.44 -2.04
C LEU A 8 -35.09 4.60 -1.03
N GLU A 9 -36.22 5.30 -0.87
CA GLU A 9 -36.38 6.36 0.12
C GLU A 9 -36.36 5.82 1.56
N ASP A 10 -37.00 4.69 1.82
CA ASP A 10 -36.98 4.03 3.13
C ASP A 10 -35.57 3.51 3.48
N ILE A 11 -34.84 2.96 2.51
CA ILE A 11 -33.44 2.51 2.71
C ILE A 11 -32.52 3.70 2.99
N LEU A 12 -32.70 4.82 2.30
CA LEU A 12 -31.91 6.04 2.51
C LEU A 12 -32.22 6.66 3.89
N ASN A 13 -33.48 6.65 4.32
CA ASN A 13 -33.88 7.17 5.63
C ASN A 13 -33.34 6.32 6.80
N VAL A 14 -33.33 4.99 6.67
CA VAL A 14 -32.72 4.09 7.66
C VAL A 14 -31.20 4.31 7.75
N ARG A 15 -30.53 4.55 6.61
CA ARG A 15 -29.09 4.81 6.56
C ARG A 15 -28.72 6.17 7.17
N LYS A 16 -29.56 7.19 6.94
CA LYS A 16 -29.41 8.55 7.51
C LYS A 16 -29.64 8.55 9.02
N LYS A 17 -30.59 7.76 9.51
CA LYS A 17 -30.86 7.57 10.94
C LYS A 17 -29.70 6.88 11.66
N ARG A 18 -29.15 5.79 11.09
CA ARG A 18 -27.93 5.13 11.60
C ARG A 18 -26.71 6.06 11.64
N PHE A 19 -26.57 6.95 10.66
CA PHE A 19 -25.46 7.91 10.62
C PHE A 19 -25.60 9.00 11.68
N LYS A 20 -26.83 9.42 11.97
CA LYS A 20 -27.14 10.40 13.02
C LYS A 20 -26.91 9.80 14.41
N ASP A 21 -27.38 8.59 14.66
CA ASP A 21 -27.20 7.91 15.95
C ASP A 21 -25.72 7.60 16.25
N ALA A 22 -24.90 7.31 15.23
CA ALA A 22 -23.46 7.10 15.38
C ALA A 22 -22.64 8.39 15.60
N LEU A 23 -23.22 9.57 15.36
CA LEU A 23 -22.57 10.87 15.53
C LEU A 23 -22.85 11.52 16.90
N PHE A 24 -23.86 11.05 17.63
CA PHE A 24 -24.27 11.62 18.93
C PHE A 24 -23.91 10.78 20.17
N ASP A 25 -23.33 9.59 19.99
CA ASP A 25 -22.93 8.70 21.09
C ASP A 25 -21.54 9.01 21.70
N ASN A 26 -20.97 10.19 21.45
CA ASN A 26 -19.60 10.48 21.92
C ASN A 26 -19.37 11.91 22.43
N ASP A 27 -20.36 12.50 23.11
CA ASP A 27 -20.15 13.69 23.93
C ASP A 27 -20.72 13.48 25.35
N GLY A 28 -19.80 13.40 26.32
CA GLY A 28 -20.07 13.21 27.74
C GLY A 28 -19.00 12.28 28.33
N SER A 29 -17.80 12.73 28.64
CA SER A 29 -17.54 13.69 29.71
C SER A 29 -16.05 14.01 29.78
N GLN A 30 -15.72 15.28 29.99
CA GLN A 30 -14.42 15.70 30.50
C GLN A 30 -14.59 16.21 31.94
N ILE A 31 -13.46 16.19 32.67
CA ILE A 31 -13.13 16.89 33.92
C ILE A 31 -13.21 16.03 35.20
N SER A 32 -12.04 15.62 35.72
CA SER A 32 -11.49 16.22 36.96
C SER A 32 -10.09 15.71 37.32
N LYS A 33 -9.32 16.63 37.89
CA LYS A 33 -7.93 16.56 38.37
C LYS A 33 -7.76 15.80 39.71
N ASN A 34 -6.51 15.38 39.93
CA ASN A 34 -5.73 15.32 41.20
C ASN A 34 -5.82 14.09 42.15
N ASN A 35 -4.62 13.55 42.40
CA ASN A 35 -3.93 13.24 43.66
C ASN A 35 -4.43 12.18 44.68
N PHE A 36 -3.40 11.42 45.14
CA PHE A 36 -3.12 10.89 46.49
C PHE A 36 -3.92 9.70 47.09
N VAL A 37 -3.17 8.60 47.28
CA VAL A 37 -2.88 7.88 48.55
C VAL A 37 -4.01 7.26 49.39
N SER A 38 -3.86 5.93 49.53
CA SER A 38 -4.13 4.98 50.65
C SER A 38 -5.45 4.94 51.44
N GLU A 39 -5.87 3.67 51.62
CA GLU A 39 -6.36 3.02 52.85
C GLU A 39 -7.86 3.04 53.24
N ASN A 40 -8.29 1.81 53.54
CA ASN A 40 -9.27 1.33 54.54
C ASN A 40 -10.79 1.40 54.28
N GLU A 41 -11.30 0.21 53.97
CA GLU A 41 -12.36 -0.57 54.64
C GLU A 41 -13.56 0.10 55.33
N ASN A 42 -14.71 -0.53 55.03
CA ASN A 42 -15.94 -0.62 55.81
C ASN A 42 -16.88 0.58 55.86
N GLU A 43 -17.76 0.67 54.85
CA GLU A 43 -19.17 1.01 55.05
C GLU A 43 -19.98 0.74 53.77
N ASN A 44 -20.61 -0.43 53.64
CA ASN A 44 -21.82 -0.55 52.83
C ASN A 44 -22.59 -1.86 53.08
N LYS A 45 -23.53 -1.81 54.02
CA LYS A 45 -24.57 -2.84 54.19
C LYS A 45 -25.94 -2.43 53.61
N ASN A 46 -26.00 -1.35 52.83
CA ASN A 46 -27.24 -0.86 52.20
C ASN A 46 -27.12 -0.65 50.67
N LYS A 47 -26.23 -1.39 50.01
CA LYS A 47 -26.03 -1.34 48.55
C LYS A 47 -26.31 -2.64 47.81
N ILE A 48 -26.90 -3.64 48.48
CA ILE A 48 -27.09 -4.97 47.89
C ILE A 48 -28.46 -5.13 47.21
N ASP A 49 -29.50 -4.39 47.64
CA ASP A 49 -30.85 -4.53 47.06
C ASP A 49 -31.16 -3.64 45.83
N MET A 50 -30.27 -2.70 45.46
CA MET A 50 -30.45 -1.84 44.28
C MET A 50 -29.64 -2.28 43.04
N ASP A 51 -28.59 -3.08 43.22
CA ASP A 51 -27.74 -3.55 42.12
C ASP A 51 -28.31 -4.79 41.40
N ASP A 52 -29.06 -5.65 42.11
CA ASP A 52 -29.71 -6.83 41.51
C ASP A 52 -30.85 -6.46 40.56
N LYS A 53 -31.63 -5.41 40.87
CA LYS A 53 -32.67 -4.89 39.97
C LYS A 53 -32.09 -4.27 38.69
N HIS A 54 -30.91 -3.65 38.77
CA HIS A 54 -30.26 -3.06 37.60
C HIS A 54 -29.57 -4.09 36.70
N MET A 55 -29.03 -5.17 37.27
CA MET A 55 -28.49 -6.32 36.53
C MET A 55 -29.59 -7.07 35.75
N ASP A 56 -30.75 -7.30 36.37
CA ASP A 56 -31.86 -8.01 35.72
C ASP A 56 -32.48 -7.22 34.56
N LEU A 57 -32.64 -5.89 34.70
CA LEU A 57 -33.10 -5.03 33.60
C LEU A 57 -32.11 -4.93 32.44
N LYS A 58 -30.80 -4.99 32.73
CA LYS A 58 -29.74 -4.96 31.72
C LYS A 58 -29.64 -6.29 30.97
N ASN A 59 -29.76 -7.41 31.67
CA ASN A 59 -29.79 -8.74 31.04
C ASN A 59 -31.06 -8.95 30.21
N LYS A 60 -32.22 -8.44 30.65
CA LYS A 60 -33.47 -8.50 29.89
C LYS A 60 -33.40 -7.69 28.59
N LYS A 61 -32.88 -6.45 28.64
CA LYS A 61 -32.65 -5.63 27.42
C LYS A 61 -31.62 -6.25 26.47
N THR A 62 -30.56 -6.87 27.00
CA THR A 62 -29.52 -7.51 26.19
C THR A 62 -30.04 -8.77 25.48
N ASN A 63 -30.91 -9.54 26.15
CA ASN A 63 -31.56 -10.71 25.56
C ASN A 63 -32.60 -10.32 24.48
N GLU A 64 -33.39 -9.26 24.68
CA GLU A 64 -34.32 -8.76 23.66
C GLU A 64 -33.60 -8.21 22.42
N ILE A 65 -32.45 -7.56 22.58
CA ILE A 65 -31.62 -7.10 21.46
C ILE A 65 -31.02 -8.29 20.70
N ASN A 66 -30.54 -9.32 21.41
CA ASN A 66 -29.98 -10.53 20.79
C ASN A 66 -31.05 -11.37 20.06
N GLU A 67 -32.30 -11.41 20.54
CA GLU A 67 -33.42 -12.03 19.81
C GLU A 67 -33.84 -11.23 18.57
N LYS A 68 -33.87 -9.89 18.64
CA LYS A 68 -34.14 -9.03 17.48
C LYS A 68 -33.05 -9.13 16.41
N VAL A 69 -31.79 -9.34 16.81
CA VAL A 69 -30.68 -9.56 15.86
C VAL A 69 -30.75 -10.93 15.19
N LYS A 70 -31.12 -12.00 15.92
CA LYS A 70 -31.34 -13.35 15.34
C LYS A 70 -32.53 -13.42 14.38
N THR A 71 -33.62 -12.72 14.69
CA THR A 71 -34.81 -12.69 13.82
C THR A 71 -34.57 -11.86 12.55
N ASN A 72 -33.80 -10.77 12.64
CA ASN A 72 -33.45 -9.97 11.47
C ASN A 72 -32.40 -10.65 10.58
N SER A 73 -31.42 -11.38 11.12
CA SER A 73 -30.48 -12.17 10.31
C SER A 73 -31.16 -13.33 9.58
N GLY A 74 -32.14 -13.99 10.22
CA GLY A 74 -32.98 -15.01 9.58
C GLY A 74 -33.81 -14.46 8.42
N LYS A 75 -34.38 -13.25 8.54
CA LYS A 75 -35.09 -12.57 7.45
C LYS A 75 -34.18 -12.19 6.29
N ILE A 76 -32.96 -11.72 6.56
CA ILE A 76 -31.97 -11.36 5.54
C ILE A 76 -31.54 -12.60 4.74
N ILE A 77 -31.24 -13.72 5.39
CA ILE A 77 -30.88 -14.98 4.72
C ILE A 77 -32.04 -15.49 3.84
N LYS A 78 -33.29 -15.30 4.27
CA LYS A 78 -34.47 -15.69 3.49
C LYS A 78 -34.67 -14.79 2.26
N LEU A 79 -34.44 -13.48 2.39
CA LEU A 79 -34.49 -12.51 1.29
C LEU A 79 -33.36 -12.73 0.28
N GLU A 80 -32.16 -13.09 0.75
CA GLU A 80 -31.01 -13.37 -0.10
C GLU A 80 -31.21 -14.67 -0.91
N LYS A 81 -31.79 -15.71 -0.30
CA LYS A 81 -32.22 -16.93 -1.01
C LYS A 81 -33.30 -16.65 -2.06
N ILE A 82 -34.25 -15.75 -1.80
CA ILE A 82 -35.27 -15.34 -2.78
C ILE A 82 -34.61 -14.57 -3.93
N ARG A 83 -33.61 -13.72 -3.64
CA ARG A 83 -32.86 -12.96 -4.65
C ARG A 83 -32.02 -13.87 -5.55
N GLU A 84 -31.36 -14.88 -4.98
CA GLU A 84 -30.64 -15.90 -5.74
C GLU A 84 -31.58 -16.74 -6.61
N GLN A 85 -32.75 -17.13 -6.10
CA GLN A 85 -33.75 -17.86 -6.89
C GLN A 85 -34.33 -17.02 -8.03
N LYS A 86 -34.57 -15.71 -7.81
CA LYS A 86 -35.03 -14.78 -8.85
C LYS A 86 -33.95 -14.55 -9.92
N ALA A 87 -32.70 -14.37 -9.53
CA ALA A 87 -31.56 -14.26 -10.45
C ALA A 87 -31.33 -15.56 -11.24
N LYS A 88 -31.60 -16.73 -10.65
CA LYS A 88 -31.53 -18.02 -11.34
C LYS A 88 -32.67 -18.21 -12.33
N ARG A 89 -33.88 -17.71 -12.03
CA ARG A 89 -35.03 -17.67 -12.96
C ARG A 89 -34.80 -16.72 -14.13
N GLU A 90 -34.29 -15.51 -13.89
CA GLU A 90 -33.95 -14.55 -14.96
C GLU A 90 -32.84 -15.06 -15.89
N ARG A 91 -31.89 -15.85 -15.38
CA ARG A 91 -30.87 -16.54 -16.20
C ARG A 91 -31.45 -17.68 -17.04
N LEU A 92 -32.51 -18.33 -16.57
CA LEU A 92 -33.25 -19.37 -17.30
C LEU A 92 -34.18 -18.78 -18.36
N GLU A 93 -34.83 -17.65 -18.07
CA GLU A 93 -35.70 -16.92 -19.01
C GLU A 93 -34.91 -16.24 -20.14
N LYS A 94 -33.72 -15.70 -19.87
CA LYS A 94 -32.81 -15.19 -20.93
C LYS A 94 -32.18 -16.29 -21.78
N GLY A 95 -32.36 -17.56 -21.39
CA GLY A 95 -31.89 -18.73 -22.13
C GLY A 95 -32.90 -19.29 -23.15
N PHE A 96 -34.13 -18.79 -23.20
CA PHE A 96 -35.18 -19.31 -24.08
C PHE A 96 -35.98 -18.17 -24.74
N ILE A 97 -36.09 -18.22 -26.09
CA ILE A 97 -36.99 -17.48 -27.03
C ILE A 97 -36.36 -16.19 -27.65
N GLN A 98 -36.22 -15.97 -28.98
CA GLN A 98 -36.69 -16.68 -30.22
C GLN A 98 -36.03 -16.11 -31.54
N PRO A 99 -36.38 -16.53 -32.80
CA PRO A 99 -35.45 -16.92 -33.87
C PRO A 99 -35.41 -15.99 -35.11
N LYS A 100 -34.50 -16.25 -36.07
CA LYS A 100 -34.63 -15.89 -37.50
C LYS A 100 -34.04 -16.99 -38.42
N GLU A 101 -34.62 -17.06 -39.62
CA GLU A 101 -34.80 -18.18 -40.56
C GLU A 101 -33.58 -18.76 -41.31
N SER A 102 -33.77 -20.04 -41.69
CA SER A 102 -33.32 -20.83 -42.86
C SER A 102 -31.85 -20.89 -43.28
N GLU A 103 -31.23 -22.08 -43.16
CA GLU A 103 -30.95 -22.99 -44.30
C GLU A 103 -30.28 -24.32 -43.85
N ASN A 104 -30.82 -25.42 -44.35
CA ASN A 104 -30.20 -26.71 -44.72
C ASN A 104 -29.43 -27.65 -43.74
N VAL A 105 -30.03 -28.85 -43.60
CA VAL A 105 -29.45 -30.23 -43.68
C VAL A 105 -28.87 -30.90 -42.42
N ASN A 106 -29.62 -31.94 -41.97
CA ASN A 106 -29.27 -33.24 -41.36
C ASN A 106 -28.11 -33.35 -40.34
N LYS A 107 -28.43 -33.73 -39.08
CA LYS A 107 -28.17 -35.07 -38.49
C LYS A 107 -28.44 -35.15 -36.98
N ASP A 108 -28.97 -36.32 -36.59
CA ASP A 108 -28.78 -37.07 -35.34
C ASP A 108 -29.55 -36.68 -34.05
N ASN A 109 -30.73 -37.31 -33.96
CA ASN A 109 -31.47 -37.64 -32.74
C ASN A 109 -30.75 -38.75 -31.95
N GLN A 110 -30.02 -38.43 -30.86
CA GLN A 110 -29.70 -39.42 -29.81
C GLN A 110 -29.60 -38.87 -28.36
N ASN A 111 -29.79 -37.57 -28.11
CA ASN A 111 -29.57 -37.01 -26.75
C ASN A 111 -30.83 -36.73 -25.90
N THR A 112 -32.02 -37.04 -26.40
CA THR A 112 -33.29 -36.66 -25.73
C THR A 112 -33.86 -37.76 -24.83
N GLU A 113 -33.36 -39.00 -24.91
CA GLU A 113 -33.83 -40.11 -24.05
C GLU A 113 -33.06 -40.25 -22.73
N ASN A 114 -31.80 -39.81 -22.67
CA ASN A 114 -30.98 -39.94 -21.46
C ASN A 114 -31.31 -38.93 -20.36
N LEU A 115 -31.82 -37.73 -20.70
CA LEU A 115 -32.25 -36.76 -19.68
C LEU A 115 -33.54 -37.16 -18.96
N LYS A 116 -34.48 -37.85 -19.65
CA LYS A 116 -35.75 -38.29 -19.04
C LYS A 116 -35.58 -39.47 -18.06
N LYS A 117 -34.47 -40.22 -18.13
CA LYS A 117 -34.14 -41.31 -17.19
C LYS A 117 -33.55 -40.81 -15.87
N ILE A 118 -32.86 -39.66 -15.89
CA ILE A 118 -32.20 -39.10 -14.71
C ILE A 118 -33.21 -38.39 -13.79
N GLU A 119 -34.21 -37.71 -14.36
CA GLU A 119 -35.26 -37.03 -13.56
C GLU A 119 -36.21 -38.02 -12.86
N LYS A 120 -36.55 -39.16 -13.48
CA LYS A 120 -37.41 -40.19 -12.84
C LYS A 120 -36.75 -40.93 -11.67
N THR A 121 -35.41 -40.92 -11.59
CA THR A 121 -34.68 -41.62 -10.53
C THR A 121 -34.54 -40.76 -9.26
N GLN A 122 -34.52 -39.43 -9.41
CA GLN A 122 -34.46 -38.49 -8.28
C GLN A 122 -35.83 -38.25 -7.63
N GLU A 123 -36.92 -38.43 -8.37
CA GLU A 123 -38.28 -38.28 -7.82
C GLU A 123 -38.74 -39.48 -6.96
N LYS A 124 -38.24 -40.70 -7.25
CA LYS A 124 -38.53 -41.91 -6.48
C LYS A 124 -37.84 -41.94 -5.11
N THR A 125 -36.65 -41.37 -5.00
CA THR A 125 -35.89 -41.30 -3.73
C THR A 125 -36.43 -40.23 -2.77
N ALA A 126 -37.03 -39.16 -3.29
CA ALA A 126 -37.68 -38.13 -2.47
C ALA A 126 -39.04 -38.56 -1.89
N LYS A 127 -39.78 -39.45 -2.56
CA LYS A 127 -41.09 -39.95 -2.09
C LYS A 127 -40.99 -41.00 -0.98
N LEU A 128 -39.89 -41.76 -0.92
CA LEU A 128 -39.68 -42.79 0.11
C LEU A 128 -39.33 -42.22 1.50
N ASN A 129 -38.69 -41.05 1.56
CA ASN A 129 -38.32 -40.40 2.83
C ASN A 129 -39.48 -39.67 3.52
N ASN A 130 -40.50 -39.22 2.77
CA ASN A 130 -41.62 -38.45 3.33
C ASN A 130 -42.80 -39.31 3.83
N GLN A 131 -42.82 -40.63 3.57
CA GLN A 131 -43.83 -41.54 4.14
C GLN A 131 -43.44 -42.09 5.52
N ASN A 132 -42.15 -42.10 5.88
CA ASN A 132 -41.67 -42.64 7.17
C ASN A 132 -41.73 -41.63 8.33
N GLU A 133 -41.86 -40.32 8.07
CA GLU A 133 -41.97 -39.30 9.13
C GLU A 133 -43.40 -39.07 9.62
N ASN A 134 -44.43 -39.37 8.81
CA ASN A 134 -45.83 -39.09 9.18
C ASN A 134 -46.60 -40.25 9.87
N VAL A 135 -46.00 -41.43 10.01
CA VAL A 135 -46.62 -42.56 10.74
C VAL A 135 -46.37 -42.50 12.25
N ASN A 136 -45.34 -41.77 12.71
CA ASN A 136 -44.93 -41.76 14.13
C ASN A 136 -45.52 -40.63 14.99
N LEU A 137 -46.41 -39.79 14.45
CA LEU A 137 -46.97 -38.62 15.17
C LEU A 137 -48.47 -38.72 15.54
N ARG A 138 -49.12 -39.89 15.39
CA ARG A 138 -50.56 -40.05 15.71
C ARG A 138 -50.94 -41.08 16.77
N LYS A 139 -50.00 -41.62 17.55
CA LYS A 139 -50.34 -42.44 18.73
C LYS A 139 -49.47 -42.05 19.91
N ASN A 140 -49.91 -41.08 20.69
CA ASN A 140 -49.67 -40.98 22.14
C ASN A 140 -50.39 -39.74 22.70
N SER A 141 -51.70 -39.86 22.86
CA SER A 141 -52.46 -39.16 23.89
C SER A 141 -53.33 -40.22 24.57
N ASP A 142 -52.80 -40.85 25.62
CA ASP A 142 -53.53 -41.06 26.87
C ASP A 142 -52.80 -42.01 27.83
N LYS A 143 -52.76 -41.56 29.09
CA LYS A 143 -52.78 -42.31 30.36
C LYS A 143 -51.54 -43.10 30.85
N SER A 144 -50.93 -42.48 31.86
CA SER A 144 -50.61 -43.00 33.20
C SER A 144 -49.63 -44.18 33.40
N VAL A 145 -48.46 -43.84 33.96
CA VAL A 145 -47.89 -44.32 35.24
C VAL A 145 -47.89 -45.84 35.51
N LYS A 146 -46.73 -46.50 35.32
CA LYS A 146 -45.92 -47.15 36.38
C LYS A 146 -44.63 -47.79 35.82
N THR A 147 -43.57 -47.50 36.56
CA THR A 147 -42.18 -47.99 36.63
C THR A 147 -41.87 -49.39 36.09
N ASP A 148 -40.75 -49.53 35.37
CA ASP A 148 -39.78 -50.60 35.63
C ASP A 148 -38.36 -50.24 35.13
N THR A 149 -37.44 -50.20 36.09
CA THR A 149 -36.15 -49.48 36.06
C THR A 149 -34.97 -50.32 35.53
N LYS A 150 -35.21 -51.33 34.68
CA LYS A 150 -34.15 -52.26 34.22
C LYS A 150 -33.72 -52.13 32.75
N THR A 151 -34.49 -51.45 31.89
CA THR A 151 -34.19 -51.30 30.45
C THR A 151 -33.41 -50.03 30.09
N VAL A 152 -33.25 -49.09 31.02
CA VAL A 152 -32.60 -47.79 30.76
C VAL A 152 -31.06 -47.88 30.79
N ASN A 153 -30.51 -48.77 31.61
CA ASN A 153 -29.05 -48.89 31.79
C ASN A 153 -28.35 -49.54 30.59
N THR A 154 -29.02 -50.43 29.85
CA THR A 154 -28.46 -51.09 28.66
C THR A 154 -28.48 -50.15 27.44
N ALA A 155 -29.55 -49.37 27.27
CA ALA A 155 -29.67 -48.40 26.18
C ALA A 155 -28.74 -47.17 26.34
N GLN A 156 -28.46 -46.77 27.58
CA GLN A 156 -27.47 -45.72 27.86
C GLN A 156 -26.03 -46.22 27.69
N LYS A 157 -25.72 -47.49 28.04
CA LYS A 157 -24.42 -48.11 27.75
C LYS A 157 -24.17 -48.27 26.25
N GLU A 158 -25.16 -48.67 25.47
CA GLU A 158 -25.02 -48.77 24.00
C GLU A 158 -24.90 -47.41 23.30
N LYS A 159 -25.65 -46.39 23.75
CA LYS A 159 -25.54 -45.03 23.21
C LYS A 159 -24.22 -44.37 23.62
N ALA A 160 -23.72 -44.63 24.83
CA ALA A 160 -22.40 -44.18 25.26
C ALA A 160 -21.29 -44.91 24.48
N ALA A 161 -21.36 -46.23 24.32
CA ALA A 161 -20.41 -47.02 23.54
C ALA A 161 -20.37 -46.60 22.06
N LYS A 162 -21.52 -46.37 21.41
CA LYS A 162 -21.60 -45.83 20.03
C LYS A 162 -21.07 -44.40 19.89
N LYS A 163 -21.16 -43.58 20.95
CA LYS A 163 -20.64 -42.20 20.96
C LYS A 163 -19.11 -42.18 21.16
N THR A 164 -18.58 -43.09 21.98
CA THR A 164 -17.14 -43.31 22.14
C THR A 164 -16.52 -43.83 20.84
N ASP A 165 -17.22 -44.71 20.14
CA ASP A 165 -16.78 -45.27 18.86
C ASP A 165 -16.84 -44.24 17.71
N ARG A 166 -17.86 -43.38 17.67
CA ARG A 166 -17.85 -42.23 16.74
C ARG A 166 -16.71 -41.27 17.01
N ASN A 167 -16.41 -40.97 18.27
CA ASN A 167 -15.32 -40.07 18.62
C ASN A 167 -13.95 -40.68 18.35
N SER A 168 -13.77 -42.00 18.50
CA SER A 168 -12.55 -42.72 18.14
C SER A 168 -12.38 -42.78 16.62
N ILE A 169 -13.47 -43.00 15.87
CA ILE A 169 -13.49 -42.96 14.40
C ILE A 169 -13.15 -41.55 13.91
N ILE A 170 -13.71 -40.50 14.50
CA ILE A 170 -13.39 -39.11 14.16
C ILE A 170 -11.93 -38.80 14.50
N LYS A 171 -11.45 -39.18 15.69
CA LYS A 171 -10.04 -39.02 16.06
C LYS A 171 -9.11 -39.77 15.11
N ASN A 172 -9.43 -41.01 14.73
CA ASN A 172 -8.64 -41.79 13.78
C ASN A 172 -8.75 -41.25 12.35
N PHE A 173 -9.91 -40.73 11.95
CA PHE A 173 -10.13 -40.06 10.66
C PHE A 173 -9.26 -38.79 10.54
N PHE A 174 -9.12 -38.02 11.62
CA PHE A 174 -8.24 -36.86 11.66
C PHE A 174 -6.77 -37.20 11.95
N LYS A 175 -6.48 -38.27 12.71
CA LYS A 175 -5.11 -38.76 13.01
C LYS A 175 -4.44 -39.40 11.78
N ASN A 176 -5.22 -40.05 10.92
CA ASN A 176 -4.73 -40.63 9.67
C ASN A 176 -4.61 -39.60 8.53
N ARG A 177 -5.21 -38.41 8.66
CA ARG A 177 -4.80 -37.25 7.86
C ARG A 177 -3.53 -36.64 8.47
N LYS A 178 -2.42 -37.38 8.39
CA LYS A 178 -1.09 -36.74 8.38
C LYS A 178 -1.18 -35.60 7.37
N ASN A 179 -1.00 -34.36 7.84
CA ASN A 179 -0.99 -33.10 7.08
C ASN A 179 -0.84 -33.34 5.58
N LYS A 180 -1.97 -33.58 4.89
CA LYS A 180 -1.99 -33.60 3.44
C LYS A 180 -1.69 -32.15 3.12
N LYS A 181 -0.45 -31.84 2.71
CA LYS A 181 -0.09 -30.49 2.28
C LYS A 181 -1.19 -30.08 1.30
N LEU A 182 -2.00 -29.11 1.71
CA LEU A 182 -2.94 -28.47 0.80
C LEU A 182 -2.05 -27.86 -0.27
N SER A 183 -1.90 -28.55 -1.39
CA SER A 183 -1.28 -27.98 -2.58
C SER A 183 -2.31 -27.00 -3.11
N PHE A 184 -2.23 -25.76 -2.64
CA PHE A 184 -2.83 -24.67 -3.38
C PHE A 184 -2.27 -24.74 -4.80
N THR A 185 -3.13 -24.59 -5.80
CA THR A 185 -2.73 -24.46 -7.20
C THR A 185 -1.53 -23.51 -7.28
N PRO A 186 -0.46 -23.86 -8.01
CA PRO A 186 0.78 -23.10 -7.96
C PRO A 186 0.48 -21.65 -8.35
N TYR A 187 0.63 -20.73 -7.40
CA TYR A 187 0.94 -19.36 -7.75
C TYR A 187 2.18 -19.44 -8.63
N ILE A 188 2.10 -18.90 -9.85
CA ILE A 188 3.23 -18.78 -10.76
C ILE A 188 4.41 -18.28 -9.94
N ARG A 189 5.40 -19.14 -9.69
CA ARG A 189 6.61 -18.71 -8.99
C ARG A 189 7.39 -17.87 -9.98
N THR A 190 7.51 -16.59 -9.68
CA THR A 190 8.38 -15.71 -10.44
C THR A 190 9.82 -16.05 -10.06
N GLU A 191 10.69 -16.22 -11.05
CA GLU A 191 12.13 -16.41 -10.82
C GLU A 191 12.80 -15.16 -10.22
N VAL A 192 12.10 -14.02 -10.27
CA VAL A 192 12.58 -12.73 -9.78
C VAL A 192 12.19 -12.55 -8.31
N ASP A 193 13.20 -12.49 -7.45
CA ASP A 193 13.07 -12.12 -6.05
C ASP A 193 13.38 -10.62 -5.85
N ILE A 194 12.78 -10.01 -4.82
CA ILE A 194 12.98 -8.60 -4.44
C ILE A 194 14.48 -8.34 -4.21
N ARG A 195 15.15 -9.25 -3.48
CA ARG A 195 16.59 -9.13 -3.23
C ARG A 195 17.40 -9.08 -4.53
N SER A 196 16.99 -9.82 -5.56
CA SER A 196 17.67 -9.85 -6.85
C SER A 196 17.57 -8.49 -7.56
N VAL A 197 16.38 -7.90 -7.56
CA VAL A 197 16.15 -6.54 -8.09
C VAL A 197 16.97 -5.51 -7.31
N MET A 198 16.95 -5.57 -5.97
CA MET A 198 17.70 -4.63 -5.13
C MET A 198 19.23 -4.78 -5.34
N LYS A 199 19.75 -5.99 -5.49
CA LYS A 199 21.16 -6.22 -5.85
C LYS A 199 21.53 -5.55 -7.17
N ASP A 200 20.69 -5.67 -8.18
CA ASP A 200 20.94 -5.05 -9.49
C ASP A 200 21.04 -3.53 -9.36
N VAL A 201 20.18 -2.90 -8.55
CA VAL A 201 20.24 -1.46 -8.26
C VAL A 201 21.53 -1.08 -7.52
N ILE A 202 21.94 -1.86 -6.51
CA ILE A 202 23.22 -1.61 -5.82
C ILE A 202 24.39 -1.69 -6.80
N ILE A 203 24.45 -2.72 -7.65
CA ILE A 203 25.50 -2.91 -8.65
C ILE A 203 25.56 -1.72 -9.60
N SER A 204 24.40 -1.22 -10.04
CA SER A 204 24.33 -0.07 -10.94
C SER A 204 24.80 1.25 -10.31
N LEU A 205 24.80 1.36 -8.98
CA LEU A 205 25.29 2.55 -8.25
C LEU A 205 26.79 2.49 -7.94
N ILE A 206 27.44 1.32 -8.05
CA ILE A 206 28.88 1.15 -7.77
C ILE A 206 29.74 2.12 -8.59
N PRO A 207 29.54 2.31 -9.91
CA PRO A 207 30.33 3.27 -10.68
C PRO A 207 30.25 4.70 -10.13
N ALA A 208 29.08 5.14 -9.69
CA ALA A 208 28.89 6.46 -9.09
C ALA A 208 29.58 6.58 -7.72
N ILE A 209 29.54 5.52 -6.91
CA ILE A 209 30.26 5.45 -5.62
C ILE A 209 31.78 5.52 -5.84
N VAL A 210 32.29 4.84 -6.88
CA VAL A 210 33.70 4.90 -7.26
C VAL A 210 34.07 6.32 -7.68
N ALA A 211 33.28 6.97 -8.54
CA ALA A 211 33.50 8.36 -8.91
C ALA A 211 33.54 9.30 -7.69
N ALA A 212 32.61 9.14 -6.74
CA ALA A 212 32.62 9.90 -5.49
C ALA A 212 33.86 9.68 -4.64
N SER A 213 34.35 8.45 -4.62
CA SER A 213 35.59 8.08 -3.93
C SER A 213 36.83 8.67 -4.62
N LEU A 214 36.82 8.85 -5.94
CA LEU A 214 37.93 9.47 -6.66
C LEU A 214 38.03 10.98 -6.36
N VAL A 215 36.90 11.69 -6.27
CA VAL A 215 36.88 13.14 -6.04
C VAL A 215 37.26 13.50 -4.60
N TYR A 216 36.66 12.83 -3.60
CA TYR A 216 36.81 13.18 -2.18
C TYR A 216 37.43 12.07 -1.30
N GLY A 217 37.86 10.95 -1.89
CA GLY A 217 38.55 9.89 -1.17
C GLY A 217 37.72 9.25 -0.06
N ALA A 218 38.37 9.01 1.08
CA ALA A 218 37.77 8.39 2.25
C ALA A 218 36.60 9.19 2.85
N LYS A 219 36.55 10.53 2.66
CA LYS A 219 35.47 11.37 3.22
C LYS A 219 34.13 11.03 2.59
N ALA A 220 34.08 10.87 1.27
CA ALA A 220 32.90 10.41 0.54
C ALA A 220 32.42 9.03 1.02
N LEU A 221 33.36 8.08 1.16
CA LEU A 221 33.06 6.72 1.62
C LEU A 221 32.51 6.70 3.05
N LEU A 222 33.05 7.52 3.95
CA LEU A 222 32.56 7.62 5.33
C LEU A 222 31.10 8.07 5.39
N VAL A 223 30.70 9.05 4.56
CA VAL A 223 29.30 9.50 4.45
C VAL A 223 28.40 8.34 3.99
N ILE A 224 28.81 7.64 2.92
CA ILE A 224 28.04 6.52 2.36
C ILE A 224 27.91 5.36 3.36
N VAL A 225 29.01 4.94 3.97
CA VAL A 225 29.03 3.83 4.93
C VAL A 225 28.23 4.17 6.18
N THR A 226 28.36 5.39 6.71
CA THR A 226 27.58 5.84 7.89
C THR A 226 26.08 5.84 7.58
N SER A 227 25.70 6.30 6.39
CA SER A 227 24.30 6.29 5.94
C SER A 227 23.74 4.86 5.84
N ILE A 228 24.47 3.95 5.17
CA ILE A 228 24.07 2.54 5.02
C ILE A 228 23.96 1.87 6.39
N PHE A 229 24.96 2.06 7.24
CA PHE A 229 24.99 1.45 8.57
C PHE A 229 23.80 1.91 9.42
N SER A 230 23.57 3.23 9.49
CA SER A 230 22.42 3.77 10.21
C SER A 230 21.09 3.26 9.65
N ALA A 231 20.92 3.23 8.33
CA ALA A 231 19.71 2.73 7.68
C ALA A 231 19.43 1.26 8.03
N VAL A 232 20.43 0.38 7.91
CA VAL A 232 20.30 -1.05 8.19
C VAL A 232 20.02 -1.32 9.67
N VAL A 233 20.73 -0.64 10.57
CA VAL A 233 20.51 -0.78 12.02
C VAL A 233 19.12 -0.31 12.41
N THR A 234 18.71 0.86 11.90
CA THR A 234 17.37 1.41 12.16
C THR A 234 16.28 0.50 11.62
N GLU A 235 16.47 -0.04 10.41
CA GLU A 235 15.50 -0.96 9.83
C GLU A 235 15.34 -2.21 10.70
N LYS A 236 16.44 -2.86 11.05
CA LYS A 236 16.41 -4.08 11.87
C LYS A 236 15.79 -3.83 13.25
N LEU A 237 16.10 -2.70 13.88
CA LEU A 237 15.58 -2.37 15.20
C LEU A 237 14.07 -2.09 15.16
N PHE A 238 13.63 -1.22 14.25
CA PHE A 238 12.25 -0.77 14.20
C PHE A 238 11.32 -1.69 13.40
N SER A 239 11.83 -2.57 12.52
CA SER A 239 11.01 -3.61 11.87
C SER A 239 10.50 -4.62 12.90
N ILE A 240 11.33 -4.98 13.88
CA ILE A 240 10.95 -5.86 14.98
C ILE A 240 9.86 -5.21 15.82
N ILE A 241 10.00 -3.90 16.10
CA ILE A 241 9.05 -3.16 16.95
C ILE A 241 7.72 -2.92 16.24
N PHE A 242 7.74 -2.41 14.99
CA PHE A 242 6.52 -1.97 14.30
C PHE A 242 5.84 -3.07 13.49
N LEU A 243 6.61 -4.01 12.93
CA LEU A 243 6.11 -5.02 11.99
C LEU A 243 6.23 -6.45 12.53
N ASN A 244 6.90 -6.65 13.67
CA ASN A 244 7.26 -7.97 14.20
C ASN A 244 8.02 -8.83 13.17
N ASP A 245 8.80 -8.17 12.32
CA ASP A 245 9.59 -8.80 11.27
C ASP A 245 11.07 -8.77 11.64
N LYS A 246 11.67 -9.96 11.78
CA LYS A 246 13.08 -10.15 12.16
C LYS A 246 14.01 -10.24 10.96
N ASP A 247 13.46 -10.47 9.77
CA ASP A 247 14.23 -10.73 8.56
C ASP A 247 14.18 -9.54 7.56
N SER A 248 13.63 -8.39 7.93
CA SER A 248 13.51 -7.21 7.04
C SER A 248 14.84 -6.82 6.37
N ALA A 249 15.97 -6.84 7.10
CA ALA A 249 17.27 -6.42 6.57
C ALA A 249 17.80 -7.28 5.40
N HIS A 250 17.21 -8.46 5.18
CA HIS A 250 17.58 -9.36 4.10
C HIS A 250 17.10 -8.88 2.71
N ASP A 251 16.22 -7.89 2.64
CA ASP A 251 15.68 -7.36 1.38
C ASP A 251 16.65 -6.41 0.63
N LEU A 252 17.72 -5.93 1.29
CA LEU A 252 18.71 -4.94 0.81
C LEU A 252 18.14 -3.55 0.48
N SER A 253 16.87 -3.30 0.71
CA SER A 253 16.24 -2.01 0.40
C SER A 253 16.63 -0.91 1.38
N ALA A 254 16.97 -1.25 2.64
CA ALA A 254 17.60 -0.33 3.59
C ALA A 254 18.94 0.20 3.07
N VAL A 255 19.73 -0.70 2.47
CA VAL A 255 21.06 -0.38 1.92
C VAL A 255 20.92 0.60 0.75
N ILE A 256 19.99 0.35 -0.17
CA ILE A 256 19.72 1.25 -1.29
C ILE A 256 19.24 2.62 -0.79
N THR A 257 18.34 2.64 0.19
CA THR A 257 17.86 3.90 0.78
C THR A 257 19.02 4.70 1.36
N GLY A 258 19.92 4.04 2.10
CA GLY A 258 21.13 4.67 2.63
C GLY A 258 22.10 5.17 1.55
N ILE A 259 22.34 4.38 0.49
CA ILE A 259 23.18 4.79 -0.64
C ILE A 259 22.57 6.00 -1.35
N LEU A 260 21.31 5.92 -1.78
CA LEU A 260 20.64 6.97 -2.54
C LEU A 260 20.56 8.26 -1.73
N MET A 261 20.26 8.18 -0.43
CA MET A 261 20.29 9.36 0.43
C MET A 261 21.69 9.96 0.48
N ALA A 262 22.72 9.16 0.75
CA ALA A 262 24.11 9.63 0.81
C ALA A 262 24.57 10.30 -0.50
N LEU A 263 24.17 9.77 -1.66
CA LEU A 263 24.50 10.33 -2.97
C LEU A 263 23.83 11.69 -3.25
N THR A 264 22.80 12.07 -2.49
CA THR A 264 22.22 13.43 -2.54
C THR A 264 22.91 14.42 -1.61
N LEU A 265 23.79 13.94 -0.72
CA LEU A 265 24.45 14.79 0.25
C LEU A 265 25.73 15.42 -0.31
N ALA A 266 26.13 16.49 0.36
CA ALA A 266 27.43 17.09 0.18
C ALA A 266 28.54 16.17 0.78
N PRO A 267 29.76 16.19 0.21
CA PRO A 267 30.84 15.26 0.56
C PRO A 267 31.32 15.39 2.01
N LEU A 268 31.22 16.58 2.61
CA LEU A 268 31.73 16.86 3.95
C LEU A 268 30.60 17.04 4.97
N THR A 269 29.43 16.45 4.68
CA THR A 269 28.31 16.44 5.63
C THR A 269 28.71 15.72 6.91
N SER A 270 28.40 16.33 8.05
CA SER A 270 28.73 15.79 9.38
C SER A 270 28.10 14.40 9.60
N LEU A 271 28.92 13.41 9.97
CA LEU A 271 28.51 12.00 10.06
C LEU A 271 27.29 11.75 10.98
N PRO A 272 27.13 12.39 12.15
CA PRO A 272 25.93 12.24 12.98
C PRO A 272 24.65 12.74 12.28
N VAL A 273 24.74 13.81 11.49
CA VAL A 273 23.60 14.34 10.72
C VAL A 273 23.21 13.34 9.63
N VAL A 274 24.20 12.72 8.97
CA VAL A 274 23.98 11.65 7.98
C VAL A 274 23.29 10.45 8.64
N ALA A 275 23.79 10.01 9.80
CA ALA A 275 23.20 8.89 10.54
C ALA A 275 21.74 9.19 10.93
N PHE A 276 21.46 10.39 11.43
CA PHE A 276 20.10 10.84 11.73
C PHE A 276 19.19 10.79 10.50
N GLY A 277 19.61 11.38 9.38
CA GLY A 277 18.82 11.40 8.14
C GLY A 277 18.48 9.99 7.65
N ALA A 278 19.45 9.08 7.68
CA ALA A 278 19.26 7.69 7.27
C ALA A 278 18.28 6.95 8.20
N GLY A 279 18.34 7.20 9.50
CA GLY A 279 17.38 6.65 10.45
C GLY A 279 15.95 7.15 10.18
N MET A 280 15.80 8.46 9.97
CA MET A 280 14.51 9.08 9.67
C MET A 280 13.94 8.65 8.31
N ALA A 281 14.79 8.45 7.30
CA ALA A 281 14.41 7.87 6.02
C ALA A 281 13.71 6.51 6.20
N ILE A 282 14.29 5.64 7.02
CA ILE A 282 13.76 4.30 7.25
C ILE A 282 12.50 4.33 8.11
N ILE A 283 12.50 5.08 9.22
CA ILE A 283 11.35 5.15 10.13
C ILE A 283 10.16 5.77 9.40
N PHE A 284 10.29 7.03 8.97
CA PHE A 284 9.19 7.83 8.44
C PHE A 284 8.95 7.65 6.94
N GLY A 285 9.98 7.26 6.18
CA GLY A 285 9.85 7.04 4.74
C GLY A 285 9.42 5.62 4.37
N LYS A 286 9.77 4.60 5.17
CA LYS A 286 9.52 3.18 4.84
C LYS A 286 8.67 2.44 5.86
N LEU A 287 9.09 2.38 7.13
CA LEU A 287 8.50 1.47 8.12
C LEU A 287 7.11 1.91 8.58
N MET A 288 6.87 3.21 8.75
CA MET A 288 5.55 3.71 9.15
C MET A 288 4.45 3.45 8.11
N TYR A 289 4.81 3.25 6.85
CA TYR A 289 3.89 2.81 5.79
C TYR A 289 3.67 1.29 5.76
N GLY A 290 4.39 0.53 6.57
CA GLY A 290 4.25 -0.92 6.67
C GLY A 290 5.28 -1.72 5.86
N GLY A 291 6.44 -1.13 5.53
CA GLY A 291 7.57 -1.80 4.87
C GLY A 291 7.72 -1.48 3.38
N ILE A 292 8.40 -2.35 2.63
CA ILE A 292 8.65 -2.16 1.19
C ILE A 292 7.33 -2.09 0.41
N GLY A 293 7.30 -1.24 -0.62
CA GLY A 293 6.24 -1.24 -1.63
C GLY A 293 4.97 -0.49 -1.22
N LYS A 294 4.92 0.05 -0.01
CA LYS A 294 3.77 0.80 0.54
C LYS A 294 4.07 2.28 0.76
N ASN A 295 5.32 2.68 0.61
CA ASN A 295 5.77 4.05 0.80
C ASN A 295 5.15 4.97 -0.26
N VAL A 296 4.53 6.05 0.21
CA VAL A 296 3.94 7.08 -0.66
C VAL A 296 5.00 8.04 -1.19
N LEU A 297 6.07 8.22 -0.42
CA LEU A 297 7.20 9.10 -0.73
C LEU A 297 8.48 8.27 -0.87
N ASN A 298 9.43 8.77 -1.65
CA ASN A 298 10.75 8.16 -1.74
C ASN A 298 11.46 8.29 -0.38
N PRO A 299 11.84 7.18 0.30
CA PRO A 299 12.37 7.23 1.66
C PRO A 299 13.68 8.01 1.77
N ALA A 300 14.56 7.92 0.77
CA ALA A 300 15.84 8.63 0.77
C ALA A 300 15.64 10.15 0.75
N VAL A 301 14.66 10.62 -0.02
CA VAL A 301 14.30 12.05 -0.09
C VAL A 301 13.69 12.53 1.22
N VAL A 302 12.85 11.70 1.87
CA VAL A 302 12.32 11.99 3.20
C VAL A 302 13.46 12.17 4.20
N GLY A 303 14.45 11.27 4.22
CA GLY A 303 15.63 11.41 5.09
C GLY A 303 16.41 12.71 4.86
N ARG A 304 16.65 13.06 3.58
CA ARG A 304 17.31 14.31 3.20
C ARG A 304 16.57 15.53 3.75
N GLU A 305 15.25 15.57 3.65
CA GLU A 305 14.47 16.71 4.18
C GLU A 305 14.37 16.74 5.71
N PHE A 306 14.43 15.59 6.37
CA PHE A 306 14.58 15.60 7.82
C PHE A 306 15.91 16.25 8.22
N MET A 307 16.99 16.02 7.47
CA MET A 307 18.26 16.71 7.76
C MET A 307 18.15 18.22 7.55
N THR A 308 17.51 18.70 6.48
CA THR A 308 17.37 20.14 6.20
C THR A 308 16.52 20.83 7.25
N VAL A 309 15.47 20.18 7.76
CA VAL A 309 14.58 20.74 8.77
C VAL A 309 15.17 20.70 10.19
N PHE A 310 15.78 19.58 10.60
CA PHE A 310 16.28 19.44 11.96
C PHE A 310 17.71 19.99 12.14
N PHE A 311 18.50 20.08 11.07
CA PHE A 311 19.86 20.58 11.09
C PHE A 311 20.11 21.64 9.99
N PRO A 312 19.29 22.71 9.90
CA PRO A 312 19.38 23.69 8.83
C PRO A 312 20.75 24.37 8.76
N ALA A 313 21.31 24.76 9.91
CA ALA A 313 22.63 25.38 9.97
C ALA A 313 23.76 24.50 9.40
N ALA A 314 23.70 23.18 9.66
CA ALA A 314 24.68 22.24 9.14
C ALA A 314 24.50 22.00 7.64
N MET A 315 23.25 22.03 7.15
CA MET A 315 22.89 21.70 5.77
C MET A 315 23.01 22.87 4.80
N SER A 316 22.84 24.10 5.31
CA SER A 316 22.99 25.34 4.53
C SER A 316 24.43 25.85 4.47
N SER A 317 25.36 25.27 5.24
CA SER A 317 26.75 25.71 5.22
C SER A 317 27.42 25.43 3.87
N GLY A 318 28.00 26.44 3.21
CA GLY A 318 28.73 26.25 1.95
C GLY A 318 29.99 25.38 2.10
N THR A 319 30.57 25.29 3.31
CA THR A 319 31.81 24.56 3.57
C THR A 319 31.67 23.04 3.47
N ILE A 320 30.44 22.52 3.58
CA ILE A 320 30.20 21.08 3.44
C ILE A 320 30.26 20.62 1.97
N TRP A 321 30.02 21.56 1.04
CA TRP A 321 29.90 21.29 -0.40
C TRP A 321 31.25 21.31 -1.10
N PHE A 322 32.18 22.15 -0.65
CA PHE A 322 33.49 22.28 -1.25
C PHE A 322 34.56 22.63 -0.22
N SER A 323 35.71 21.96 -0.34
CA SER A 323 36.94 22.29 0.38
C SER A 323 38.12 21.92 -0.51
N GLN A 324 39.00 22.89 -0.75
CA GLN A 324 40.20 22.70 -1.57
C GLN A 324 41.16 21.67 -0.93
N GLU A 325 41.23 21.64 0.40
CA GLU A 325 42.12 20.74 1.15
C GLU A 325 41.66 19.28 1.08
N ALA A 326 40.35 19.06 1.07
CA ALA A 326 39.76 17.72 1.03
C ALA A 326 39.65 17.14 -0.39
N LEU A 327 39.78 17.99 -1.42
CA LEU A 327 39.64 17.61 -2.82
C LEU A 327 40.86 16.80 -3.28
N ARG A 328 40.64 15.61 -3.82
CA ARG A 328 41.70 14.74 -4.36
C ARG A 328 41.81 14.84 -5.88
N LEU A 329 40.68 14.88 -6.55
CA LEU A 329 40.61 14.97 -8.01
C LEU A 329 39.52 15.97 -8.39
N SER A 330 39.91 17.06 -9.05
CA SER A 330 38.98 18.14 -9.43
C SER A 330 38.29 17.90 -10.76
N LYS A 331 39.04 17.44 -11.77
CA LYS A 331 38.55 17.21 -13.13
C LYS A 331 39.47 16.23 -13.85
N ILE A 332 38.90 15.44 -14.77
CA ILE A 332 39.66 14.66 -15.74
C ILE A 332 39.65 15.43 -17.05
N ASN A 333 40.83 15.80 -17.56
CA ASN A 333 40.97 16.45 -18.87
C ASN A 333 41.43 15.40 -19.89
N PHE A 334 40.56 14.46 -20.24
CA PHE A 334 40.89 13.40 -21.19
C PHE A 334 40.77 13.92 -22.62
N PHE A 335 39.60 14.46 -22.98
CA PHE A 335 39.27 14.89 -24.33
C PHE A 335 39.91 16.22 -24.71
N VAL A 336 39.99 17.15 -23.76
CA VAL A 336 40.62 18.47 -23.99
C VAL A 336 42.11 18.34 -24.31
N ASN A 337 42.77 17.27 -23.88
CA ASN A 337 44.17 17.00 -24.22
C ASN A 337 44.37 16.61 -25.70
N PHE A 338 43.34 16.09 -26.37
CA PHE A 338 43.39 15.79 -27.81
C PHE A 338 43.04 17.03 -28.64
N GLN A 339 41.96 17.73 -28.29
CA GLN A 339 41.54 18.94 -28.98
C GLN A 339 40.79 19.88 -28.04
N LYS A 340 41.19 21.15 -28.00
CA LYS A 340 40.52 22.18 -27.17
C LYS A 340 39.29 22.73 -27.91
N THR A 341 38.19 21.99 -27.87
CA THR A 341 36.87 22.50 -28.31
C THR A 341 35.88 22.52 -27.14
N PRO A 342 34.84 23.37 -27.18
CA PRO A 342 33.82 23.42 -26.12
C PRO A 342 33.16 22.06 -25.86
N ILE A 343 32.90 21.29 -26.92
CA ILE A 343 32.37 19.93 -26.84
C ILE A 343 33.28 18.99 -26.03
N MET A 344 34.60 19.07 -26.21
CA MET A 344 35.53 18.22 -25.46
C MET A 344 35.52 18.56 -23.97
N SER A 345 35.40 19.85 -23.62
CA SER A 345 35.27 20.26 -22.22
C SER A 345 33.98 19.74 -21.57
N TYR A 346 32.87 19.71 -22.31
CA TYR A 346 31.61 19.13 -21.82
C TYR A 346 31.71 17.61 -21.64
N LEU A 347 32.39 16.89 -22.55
CA LEU A 347 32.61 15.45 -22.42
C LEU A 347 33.47 15.13 -21.18
N ASP A 348 34.50 15.93 -20.93
CA ASP A 348 35.34 15.81 -19.73
C ASP A 348 34.53 16.05 -18.44
N GLU A 349 33.62 17.03 -18.44
CA GLU A 349 32.71 17.28 -17.31
C GLU A 349 31.67 16.16 -17.11
N LEU A 350 31.23 15.51 -18.19
CA LEU A 350 30.35 14.35 -18.13
C LEU A 350 31.06 13.14 -17.49
N LEU A 351 32.36 12.98 -17.76
CA LEU A 351 33.17 11.93 -17.15
C LEU A 351 33.37 12.17 -15.66
N LEU A 352 33.86 13.35 -15.28
CA LEU A 352 34.08 13.69 -13.89
C LEU A 352 34.04 15.20 -13.64
N THR A 353 33.19 15.61 -12.70
CA THR A 353 33.14 16.96 -12.13
C THR A 353 33.33 16.90 -10.61
N SER A 354 33.89 17.96 -10.04
CA SER A 354 34.07 18.12 -8.59
C SER A 354 32.99 18.96 -7.93
N SER A 355 31.97 19.39 -8.69
CA SER A 355 30.89 20.24 -8.20
C SER A 355 29.59 19.45 -8.01
N GLY A 356 28.92 19.69 -6.88
CA GLY A 356 27.59 19.15 -6.59
C GLY A 356 27.55 18.13 -5.45
N SER A 357 26.51 17.31 -5.43
CA SER A 357 26.36 16.22 -4.46
C SER A 357 27.24 15.02 -4.82
N LEU A 358 27.49 14.14 -3.85
CA LEU A 358 28.31 12.93 -4.00
C LEU A 358 27.97 12.09 -5.25
N GLY A 359 26.68 11.92 -5.56
CA GLY A 359 26.24 11.17 -6.73
C GLY A 359 26.34 11.91 -8.05
N SER A 360 26.47 13.23 -8.04
CA SER A 360 26.45 14.07 -9.25
C SER A 360 27.80 14.20 -9.94
N TYR A 361 28.88 13.72 -9.32
CA TYR A 361 30.25 13.89 -9.81
C TYR A 361 30.55 13.18 -11.13
N SER A 362 29.82 12.12 -11.49
CA SER A 362 30.00 11.47 -12.79
C SER A 362 28.65 11.15 -13.41
N ALA A 363 28.22 12.02 -14.32
CA ALA A 363 27.04 11.80 -15.14
C ALA A 363 27.19 10.54 -16.00
N PHE A 364 28.40 10.29 -16.52
CA PHE A 364 28.71 9.08 -17.27
C PHE A 364 28.49 7.80 -16.43
N ALA A 365 28.96 7.77 -15.19
CA ALA A 365 28.76 6.63 -14.30
C ALA A 365 27.27 6.35 -14.02
N LEU A 366 26.47 7.41 -13.84
CA LEU A 366 25.02 7.29 -13.64
C LEU A 366 24.30 6.79 -14.90
N ILE A 367 24.69 7.26 -16.09
CA ILE A 367 24.14 6.77 -17.37
C ILE A 367 24.46 5.29 -17.56
N LEU A 368 25.70 4.88 -17.28
CA LEU A 368 26.13 3.48 -17.39
C LEU A 368 25.33 2.58 -16.43
N GLY A 369 25.13 3.03 -15.18
CA GLY A 369 24.26 2.34 -14.23
C GLY A 369 22.79 2.27 -14.67
N GLY A 370 22.26 3.36 -15.21
CA GLY A 370 20.90 3.40 -15.76
C GLY A 370 20.72 2.47 -16.96
N LEU A 371 21.69 2.43 -17.87
CA LEU A 371 21.69 1.52 -19.01
C LEU A 371 21.72 0.06 -18.56
N TYR A 372 22.52 -0.27 -17.55
CA TYR A 372 22.52 -1.60 -16.94
C TYR A 372 21.14 -2.01 -16.42
N LEU A 373 20.44 -1.11 -15.72
CA LEU A 373 19.09 -1.38 -15.22
C LEU A 373 18.04 -1.51 -16.33
N LEU A 374 18.19 -0.76 -17.42
CA LEU A 374 17.35 -0.88 -18.61
C LEU A 374 17.56 -2.24 -19.30
N LEU A 375 18.82 -2.66 -19.49
CA LEU A 375 19.16 -3.94 -20.10
C LEU A 375 18.62 -5.13 -19.26
N LYS A 376 18.60 -4.99 -17.92
CA LYS A 376 17.99 -5.97 -17.01
C LYS A 376 16.47 -5.83 -16.85
N ASN A 377 15.81 -4.94 -17.58
CA ASN A 377 14.37 -4.67 -17.47
C ASN A 377 13.91 -4.38 -16.03
N ARG A 378 14.74 -3.70 -15.22
CA ARG A 378 14.38 -3.30 -13.84
C ARG A 378 13.68 -1.95 -13.79
N ILE A 379 14.11 -1.03 -14.64
CA ILE A 379 13.51 0.31 -14.80
C ILE A 379 12.97 0.47 -16.23
N SER A 380 12.09 1.43 -16.42
CA SER A 380 11.59 1.80 -17.75
C SER A 380 12.17 3.12 -18.22
N TRP A 381 12.53 3.22 -19.51
CA TRP A 381 13.14 4.41 -20.11
C TRP A 381 12.23 5.65 -20.17
N HIS A 382 10.91 5.45 -20.10
CA HIS A 382 9.91 6.52 -20.22
C HIS A 382 10.13 7.68 -19.22
N ILE A 383 10.38 7.39 -17.93
CA ILE A 383 10.53 8.44 -16.91
C ILE A 383 11.84 9.21 -17.10
N PRO A 384 13.03 8.56 -17.17
CA PRO A 384 14.28 9.29 -17.35
C PRO A 384 14.29 10.13 -18.64
N VAL A 385 13.93 9.54 -19.79
CA VAL A 385 14.03 10.22 -21.09
C VAL A 385 13.13 11.44 -21.16
N THR A 386 11.91 11.35 -20.63
CA THR A 386 10.96 12.48 -20.67
C THR A 386 11.34 13.58 -19.69
N LEU A 387 11.89 13.24 -18.52
CA LEU A 387 12.48 14.21 -17.60
C LEU A 387 13.64 14.97 -18.26
N PHE A 388 14.55 14.27 -18.94
CA PHE A 388 15.67 14.89 -19.63
C PHE A 388 15.22 15.79 -20.76
N ALA A 389 14.31 15.31 -21.61
CA ALA A 389 13.80 16.09 -22.73
C ALA A 389 13.13 17.39 -22.25
N THR A 390 12.30 17.31 -21.20
CA THR A 390 11.62 18.49 -20.67
C THR A 390 12.55 19.44 -19.92
N SER A 391 13.51 18.92 -19.16
CA SER A 391 14.53 19.77 -18.52
C SER A 391 15.43 20.45 -19.55
N PHE A 392 15.79 19.77 -20.64
CA PHE A 392 16.56 20.38 -21.72
C PHE A 392 15.80 21.50 -22.44
N ILE A 393 14.52 21.27 -22.77
CA ILE A 393 13.65 22.30 -23.35
C ILE A 393 13.52 23.49 -22.39
N ALA A 394 13.30 23.23 -21.10
CA ALA A 394 13.23 24.29 -20.11
C ALA A 394 14.55 25.07 -20.01
N ALA A 395 15.70 24.41 -20.02
CA ALA A 395 17.00 25.08 -20.00
C ALA A 395 17.24 25.97 -21.23
N MET A 396 16.67 25.64 -22.40
CA MET A 396 16.72 26.49 -23.59
C MET A 396 15.79 27.71 -23.49
N VAL A 397 14.63 27.56 -22.85
CA VAL A 397 13.62 28.62 -22.76
C VAL A 397 13.93 29.61 -21.63
N LEU A 398 14.49 29.13 -20.52
CA LEU A 398 14.81 29.95 -19.35
C LEU A 398 16.15 30.67 -19.54
N LYS A 399 16.15 32.02 -19.46
CA LYS A 399 17.37 32.84 -19.60
C LYS A 399 18.45 32.52 -18.55
N ASP A 400 18.03 32.21 -17.32
CA ASP A 400 18.94 31.87 -16.22
C ASP A 400 19.25 30.36 -16.13
N GLY A 401 18.73 29.56 -17.07
CA GLY A 401 18.88 28.11 -17.09
C GLY A 401 18.17 27.40 -15.93
N ILE A 402 18.46 26.10 -15.78
CA ILE A 402 18.02 25.29 -14.64
C ILE A 402 19.12 25.33 -13.58
N SER A 403 18.75 25.56 -12.31
CA SER A 403 19.70 25.70 -11.19
C SER A 403 20.34 24.37 -10.74
N VAL A 404 20.13 23.28 -11.50
CA VAL A 404 20.42 21.90 -11.09
C VAL A 404 21.49 21.31 -12.00
N SER A 405 22.49 20.66 -11.39
CA SER A 405 23.53 19.92 -12.10
C SER A 405 22.94 18.76 -12.91
N THR A 406 23.48 18.54 -14.12
CA THR A 406 23.15 17.39 -14.99
C THR A 406 23.28 16.06 -14.26
N GLY A 407 24.32 15.90 -13.41
CA GLY A 407 24.50 14.69 -12.60
C GLY A 407 23.39 14.51 -11.56
N GLY A 408 22.92 15.60 -10.95
CA GLY A 408 21.79 15.57 -10.01
C GLY A 408 20.47 15.22 -10.70
N LEU A 409 20.24 15.74 -11.91
CA LEU A 409 19.09 15.36 -12.75
C LEU A 409 19.13 13.88 -13.11
N LEU A 410 20.31 13.32 -13.44
CA LEU A 410 20.51 11.89 -13.74
C LEU A 410 20.26 11.00 -12.53
N LEU A 411 20.80 11.36 -11.38
CA LEU A 411 20.58 10.62 -10.14
C LEU A 411 19.07 10.57 -9.81
N THR A 412 18.42 11.74 -9.89
CA THR A 412 16.99 11.88 -9.59
C THR A 412 16.14 11.12 -10.60
N GLY A 413 16.40 11.29 -11.90
CA GLY A 413 15.62 10.69 -12.97
C GLY A 413 15.75 9.18 -13.07
N ILE A 414 16.99 8.67 -13.01
CA ILE A 414 17.28 7.25 -13.25
C ILE A 414 17.04 6.40 -12.02
N PHE A 415 17.33 6.89 -10.82
CA PHE A 415 17.36 6.07 -9.60
C PHE A 415 16.28 6.43 -8.57
N MET A 416 15.88 7.70 -8.49
CA MET A 416 14.92 8.13 -7.46
C MET A 416 13.48 8.21 -7.97
N ALA A 417 13.28 8.70 -9.20
CA ALA A 417 11.98 8.86 -9.83
C ALA A 417 11.42 7.54 -10.39
N THR A 418 12.27 6.54 -10.59
CA THR A 418 11.92 5.19 -11.10
C THR A 418 11.68 4.19 -9.97
N ASP A 419 11.67 4.64 -8.71
CA ASP A 419 11.36 3.79 -7.57
C ASP A 419 9.93 3.22 -7.70
N MET A 420 9.80 1.90 -7.61
CA MET A 420 8.59 1.15 -7.98
C MET A 420 7.31 1.57 -7.23
N PRO A 421 7.31 1.79 -5.90
CA PRO A 421 6.11 2.23 -5.17
C PRO A 421 5.71 3.69 -5.43
N THR A 422 6.66 4.53 -5.84
CA THR A 422 6.48 5.97 -5.99
C THR A 422 6.43 6.43 -7.44
N SER A 423 6.32 5.49 -8.39
CA SER A 423 6.21 5.78 -9.81
C SER A 423 4.93 5.20 -10.43
N PRO A 424 4.35 5.84 -11.47
CA PRO A 424 3.19 5.29 -12.16
C PRO A 424 3.49 3.95 -12.83
N SER A 425 2.48 3.09 -12.94
CA SER A 425 2.63 1.74 -13.48
C SER A 425 2.51 1.70 -15.01
N PHE A 426 1.65 2.55 -15.59
CA PHE A 426 1.34 2.55 -17.03
C PHE A 426 2.29 3.42 -17.85
N ALA A 427 2.58 3.03 -19.10
CA ALA A 427 3.51 3.75 -19.97
C ALA A 427 3.12 5.23 -20.20
N GLY A 428 1.85 5.51 -20.51
CA GLY A 428 1.37 6.89 -20.66
C GLY A 428 1.48 7.71 -19.38
N GLY A 429 1.19 7.10 -18.22
CA GLY A 429 1.36 7.74 -16.91
C GLY A 429 2.83 8.02 -16.57
N LYS A 430 3.74 7.13 -16.97
CA LYS A 430 5.19 7.30 -16.80
C LYS A 430 5.76 8.46 -17.63
N ILE A 431 5.31 8.59 -18.88
CA ILE A 431 5.66 9.72 -19.76
C ILE A 431 5.17 11.02 -19.15
N TYR A 432 3.89 11.07 -18.75
CA TYR A 432 3.30 12.23 -18.10
C TYR A 432 4.05 12.62 -16.83
N TYR A 433 4.40 11.64 -15.99
CA TYR A 433 5.12 11.87 -14.74
C TYR A 433 6.51 12.47 -14.98
N GLY A 434 7.28 11.95 -15.93
CA GLY A 434 8.59 12.53 -16.26
C GLY A 434 8.50 13.94 -16.86
N ILE A 435 7.48 14.22 -17.68
CA ILE A 435 7.20 15.58 -18.17
C ILE A 435 6.93 16.54 -17.00
N MET A 436 6.05 16.14 -16.07
CA MET A 436 5.71 16.97 -14.90
C MET A 436 6.90 17.16 -13.96
N LEU A 437 7.79 16.17 -13.80
CA LEU A 437 9.02 16.36 -13.03
C LEU A 437 9.88 17.48 -13.63
N GLY A 438 10.11 17.47 -14.95
CA GLY A 438 10.92 18.52 -15.60
C GLY A 438 10.28 19.91 -15.53
N VAL A 439 8.96 20.00 -15.71
CA VAL A 439 8.22 21.26 -15.58
C VAL A 439 8.30 21.81 -14.15
N VAL A 440 8.12 20.96 -13.14
CA VAL A 440 8.19 21.39 -11.73
C VAL A 440 9.62 21.77 -11.34
N ILE A 441 10.66 21.11 -11.86
CA ILE A 441 12.07 21.51 -11.67
C ILE A 441 12.32 22.89 -12.28
N ALA A 442 11.83 23.14 -13.49
CA ALA A 442 11.96 24.46 -14.12
C ALA A 442 11.25 25.54 -13.29
N LEU A 443 10.03 25.26 -12.81
CA LEU A 443 9.26 26.16 -11.96
C LEU A 443 9.98 26.48 -10.64
N LEU A 444 10.53 25.46 -9.97
CA LEU A 444 11.32 25.63 -8.74
C LEU A 444 12.59 26.46 -8.97
N SER A 445 13.23 26.28 -10.12
CA SER A 445 14.45 27.01 -10.50
C SER A 445 14.16 28.51 -10.71
N VAL A 446 13.12 28.84 -11.46
CA VAL A 446 12.70 30.25 -11.70
C VAL A 446 12.33 30.96 -10.40
N LEU A 447 11.74 30.22 -9.45
CA LEU A 447 11.28 30.79 -8.18
C LEU A 447 12.35 30.83 -7.08
N GLY A 448 13.60 30.47 -7.40
CA GLY A 448 14.77 30.70 -6.57
C GLY A 448 15.12 29.58 -5.59
N VAL A 449 14.53 28.39 -5.72
CA VAL A 449 14.94 27.20 -4.95
C VAL A 449 16.20 26.62 -5.59
N LYS A 450 17.28 26.46 -4.82
CA LYS A 450 18.57 26.00 -5.34
C LYS A 450 19.00 24.64 -4.81
N ASN A 451 19.12 24.48 -3.49
CA ASN A 451 19.76 23.29 -2.90
C ASN A 451 18.79 22.11 -2.70
N GLU A 452 17.48 22.38 -2.71
CA GLU A 452 16.41 21.42 -2.39
C GLU A 452 15.53 21.08 -3.60
N THR A 453 15.83 21.61 -4.79
CA THR A 453 14.98 21.49 -5.99
C THR A 453 14.67 20.03 -6.34
N LEU A 454 15.69 19.16 -6.30
CA LEU A 454 15.56 17.74 -6.66
C LEU A 454 14.81 16.90 -5.61
N SER A 455 14.89 17.27 -4.33
CA SER A 455 14.11 16.60 -3.29
C SER A 455 12.67 17.07 -3.29
N TYR A 456 12.44 18.38 -3.44
CA TYR A 456 11.10 18.96 -3.49
C TYR A 456 10.30 18.51 -4.70
N VAL A 457 10.90 18.39 -5.89
CA VAL A 457 10.16 17.89 -7.06
C VAL A 457 9.60 16.48 -6.81
N LEU A 458 10.36 15.60 -6.16
CA LEU A 458 9.91 14.25 -5.82
C LEU A 458 8.85 14.26 -4.71
N LEU A 459 9.01 15.08 -3.67
CA LEU A 459 8.01 15.21 -2.61
C LEU A 459 6.69 15.78 -3.12
N ILE A 460 6.76 16.71 -4.06
CA ILE A 460 5.59 17.30 -4.72
C ILE A 460 4.88 16.24 -5.57
N LEU A 461 5.61 15.45 -6.36
CA LEU A 461 4.99 14.63 -7.40
C LEU A 461 4.66 13.19 -6.96
N ASN A 462 5.40 12.61 -6.02
CA ASN A 462 5.16 11.25 -5.51
C ASN A 462 3.72 11.03 -5.00
N PRO A 463 3.09 11.95 -4.23
CA PRO A 463 1.69 11.80 -3.80
C PRO A 463 0.70 11.76 -4.97
N PHE A 464 1.02 12.37 -6.12
CA PHE A 464 0.15 12.42 -7.28
C PHE A 464 0.16 11.13 -8.11
N THR A 465 1.10 10.22 -7.88
CA THR A 465 1.27 8.96 -8.63
C THR A 465 -0.01 8.12 -8.67
N ARG A 466 -0.72 8.01 -7.55
CA ARG A 466 -2.00 7.31 -7.47
C ARG A 466 -3.09 7.95 -8.34
N PHE A 467 -3.12 9.28 -8.40
CA PHE A 467 -4.04 10.02 -9.25
C PHE A 467 -3.67 9.89 -10.73
N ILE A 468 -2.38 9.95 -11.06
CA ILE A 468 -1.85 9.71 -12.42
C ILE A 468 -2.26 8.32 -12.90
N ASN A 469 -2.07 7.28 -12.08
CA ASN A 469 -2.48 5.91 -12.43
C ASN A 469 -3.99 5.79 -12.69
N LYS A 470 -4.82 6.57 -12.01
CA LYS A 470 -6.28 6.56 -12.22
C LYS A 470 -6.68 7.24 -13.53
N VAL A 471 -5.96 8.29 -13.93
CA VAL A 471 -6.21 9.05 -15.16
C VAL A 471 -5.69 8.29 -16.38
N PHE A 472 -4.45 7.79 -16.33
CA PHE A 472 -3.75 7.14 -17.44
C PHE A 472 -3.89 5.61 -17.46
N ARG A 473 -4.97 5.08 -16.87
CA ARG A 473 -5.26 3.64 -16.95
C ARG A 473 -5.71 3.27 -18.37
N PRO A 474 -5.29 2.12 -18.92
CA PRO A 474 -5.75 1.67 -20.23
C PRO A 474 -7.28 1.50 -20.23
N VAL A 475 -7.90 1.78 -21.37
CA VAL A 475 -9.35 1.61 -21.55
C VAL A 475 -9.69 0.13 -21.42
N VAL A 476 -10.68 -0.19 -20.59
CA VAL A 476 -11.14 -1.58 -20.39
C VAL A 476 -11.92 -2.02 -21.62
N PHE A 477 -11.79 -3.30 -22.00
CA PHE A 477 -12.53 -3.88 -23.11
C PHE A 477 -14.05 -3.68 -22.95
N GLY A 478 -14.73 -3.31 -24.04
CA GLY A 478 -16.19 -3.09 -24.08
C GLY A 478 -16.66 -1.64 -23.91
N TYR A 479 -15.74 -0.68 -23.71
CA TYR A 479 -16.05 0.76 -23.71
C TYR A 479 -15.66 1.40 -25.06
N ASP A 480 -16.36 2.47 -25.45
CA ASP A 480 -15.93 3.26 -26.61
C ASP A 480 -14.61 3.97 -26.27
N VAL A 481 -13.57 3.61 -27.03
CA VAL A 481 -12.20 4.11 -26.84
C VAL A 481 -12.16 5.63 -27.02
N LYS A 482 -12.92 6.20 -27.96
CA LYS A 482 -12.86 7.64 -28.24
C LYS A 482 -13.43 8.44 -27.08
N GLU A 483 -14.60 8.03 -26.57
CA GLU A 483 -15.26 8.72 -25.46
C GLU A 483 -14.41 8.66 -24.18
N GLU A 484 -13.86 7.49 -23.85
CA GLU A 484 -13.06 7.33 -22.63
C GLU A 484 -11.74 8.09 -22.72
N VAL A 485 -11.09 8.15 -23.91
CA VAL A 485 -9.87 8.95 -24.12
C VAL A 485 -10.13 10.44 -23.95
N VAL A 486 -11.23 10.98 -24.49
CA VAL A 486 -11.60 12.39 -24.30
C VAL A 486 -11.83 12.71 -22.82
N LYS A 487 -12.54 11.83 -22.11
CA LYS A 487 -12.78 11.96 -20.67
C LYS A 487 -11.48 11.87 -19.84
N GLN A 488 -10.55 11.02 -20.24
CA GLN A 488 -9.23 10.93 -19.62
C GLN A 488 -8.41 12.19 -19.90
N GLY A 489 -8.47 12.75 -21.11
CA GLY A 489 -7.84 14.02 -21.47
C GLY A 489 -8.29 15.18 -20.59
N GLY A 490 -9.61 15.34 -20.39
CA GLY A 490 -10.15 16.36 -19.48
C GLY A 490 -9.66 16.20 -18.03
N LYS A 491 -9.59 14.97 -17.52
CA LYS A 491 -9.04 14.69 -16.18
C LYS A 491 -7.53 14.93 -16.11
N ALA A 492 -6.79 14.68 -17.19
CA ALA A 492 -5.35 14.95 -17.26
C ALA A 492 -5.07 16.45 -17.17
N ILE A 493 -5.85 17.28 -17.86
CA ILE A 493 -5.73 18.75 -17.76
C ILE A 493 -6.00 19.22 -16.32
N LEU A 494 -7.09 18.74 -15.71
CA LEU A 494 -7.38 19.07 -14.31
C LEU A 494 -6.25 18.63 -13.36
N LEU A 495 -5.65 17.47 -13.62
CA LEU A 495 -4.51 16.95 -12.86
C LEU A 495 -3.26 17.82 -13.04
N THR A 496 -2.96 18.27 -14.25
CA THR A 496 -1.82 19.19 -14.50
C THR A 496 -2.00 20.50 -13.74
N LEU A 497 -3.19 21.10 -13.79
CA LEU A 497 -3.51 22.31 -13.05
C LEU A 497 -3.34 22.09 -11.54
N GLY A 498 -3.85 20.97 -11.03
CA GLY A 498 -3.74 20.60 -9.62
C GLY A 498 -2.29 20.45 -9.15
N ILE A 499 -1.42 19.81 -9.96
CA ILE A 499 0.01 19.66 -9.65
C ILE A 499 0.70 21.03 -9.65
N ILE A 500 0.44 21.87 -10.64
CA ILE A 500 1.08 23.20 -10.73
C ILE A 500 0.66 24.08 -9.56
N VAL A 501 -0.65 24.12 -9.23
CA VAL A 501 -1.15 24.87 -8.06
C VAL A 501 -0.53 24.35 -6.77
N PHE A 502 -0.46 23.03 -6.59
CA PHE A 502 0.18 22.45 -5.41
C PHE A 502 1.67 22.81 -5.34
N ALA A 503 2.39 22.76 -6.47
CA ALA A 503 3.80 23.16 -6.53
C ALA A 503 3.97 24.65 -6.17
N LEU A 504 3.12 25.55 -6.66
CA LEU A 504 3.14 26.97 -6.32
C LEU A 504 2.87 27.20 -4.83
N ILE A 505 1.90 26.50 -4.23
CA ILE A 505 1.63 26.55 -2.78
C ILE A 505 2.85 26.07 -2.00
N PHE A 506 3.44 24.94 -2.41
CA PHE A 506 4.64 24.38 -1.76
C PHE A 506 5.81 25.37 -1.79
N ILE A 507 6.00 26.08 -2.90
CA ILE A 507 7.02 27.13 -3.05
C ILE A 507 6.70 28.35 -2.20
N GLY A 508 5.42 28.72 -2.09
CA GLY A 508 4.98 29.76 -1.16
C GLY A 508 5.36 29.43 0.28
N LEU A 509 5.14 28.18 0.70
CA LEU A 509 5.55 27.69 2.03
C LEU A 509 7.08 27.71 2.21
N HIS A 510 7.85 27.37 1.17
CA HIS A 510 9.31 27.50 1.19
C HIS A 510 9.75 28.95 1.48
N LYS A 511 9.20 29.92 0.75
CA LYS A 511 9.56 31.34 0.89
C LYS A 511 9.22 31.92 2.26
N ILE A 512 8.16 31.43 2.90
CA ILE A 512 7.74 31.84 4.25
C ILE A 512 8.54 31.10 5.35
N GLY A 513 9.35 30.10 4.99
CA GLY A 513 10.06 29.25 5.96
C GLY A 513 9.14 28.27 6.69
N ALA A 514 8.00 27.92 6.10
CA ALA A 514 6.97 27.10 6.74
C ALA A 514 7.16 25.58 6.53
N ILE A 515 8.19 25.16 5.80
CA ILE A 515 8.47 23.74 5.52
C ILE A 515 8.69 22.88 6.78
N PRO A 516 9.39 23.36 7.83
CA PRO A 516 9.53 22.61 9.08
C PRO A 516 8.18 22.19 9.67
N TYR A 517 7.17 23.05 9.63
CA TYR A 517 5.84 22.75 10.14
C TYR A 517 5.13 21.67 9.32
N LEU A 518 5.36 21.61 8.01
CA LEU A 518 4.85 20.54 7.16
C LEU A 518 5.47 19.19 7.56
N VAL A 519 6.77 19.17 7.83
CA VAL A 519 7.47 17.95 8.33
C VAL A 519 6.96 17.56 9.72
N TYR A 520 6.74 18.51 10.63
CA TYR A 520 6.15 18.20 11.95
C TYR A 520 4.72 17.66 11.84
N LEU A 521 3.90 18.25 10.96
CA LEU A 521 2.56 17.73 10.67
C LEU A 521 2.62 16.32 10.08
N TYR A 522 3.57 16.07 9.17
CA TYR A 522 3.79 14.74 8.59
C TYR A 522 4.15 13.70 9.67
N ILE A 523 5.06 14.03 10.58
CA ILE A 523 5.41 13.19 11.74
C ILE A 523 4.17 12.92 12.60
N LEU A 524 3.39 13.94 12.94
CA LEU A 524 2.19 13.81 13.75
C LEU A 524 1.14 12.91 13.09
N VAL A 525 0.87 13.11 11.79
CA VAL A 525 -0.13 12.32 11.05
C VAL A 525 0.29 10.85 10.99
N LEU A 526 1.54 10.57 10.67
CA LEU A 526 2.02 9.18 10.58
C LEU A 526 2.01 8.48 11.94
N THR A 527 2.39 9.17 13.02
CA THR A 527 2.39 8.58 14.36
C THR A 527 0.96 8.26 14.82
N LEU A 528 0.01 9.16 14.59
CA LEU A 528 -1.41 8.90 14.87
C LEU A 528 -1.96 7.73 14.03
N GLN A 529 -1.58 7.64 12.75
CA GLN A 529 -1.97 6.52 11.89
C GLN A 529 -1.42 5.18 12.39
N LEU A 530 -0.16 5.15 12.83
CA LEU A 530 0.47 3.96 13.38
C LEU A 530 -0.24 3.49 14.66
N ILE A 531 -0.49 4.40 15.60
CA ILE A 531 -1.22 4.11 16.85
C ILE A 531 -2.63 3.58 16.57
N ARG A 532 -3.33 4.17 15.59
CA ARG A 532 -4.67 3.70 15.20
C ARG A 532 -4.63 2.31 14.60
N SER A 533 -3.64 2.01 13.77
CA SER A 533 -3.48 0.68 13.17
C SER A 533 -3.18 -0.39 14.21
N ASP A 534 -2.39 -0.09 15.23
CA ASP A 534 -2.02 -1.06 16.26
C ASP A 534 -3.18 -1.38 17.21
N ARG A 535 -4.02 -0.38 17.54
CA ARG A 535 -5.29 -0.62 18.27
C ARG A 535 -6.18 -1.61 17.52
N ASN A 536 -6.35 -1.46 16.21
CA ASN A 536 -7.18 -2.36 15.42
C ASN A 536 -6.65 -3.80 15.34
N LYS A 537 -5.33 -4.02 15.52
CA LYS A 537 -4.74 -5.36 15.59
C LYS A 537 -5.00 -6.06 16.92
N LYS A 538 -5.23 -5.32 18.02
CA LYS A 538 -5.53 -5.90 19.35
C LYS A 538 -7.01 -6.25 19.55
N PHE A 539 -7.91 -5.74 18.69
CA PHE A 539 -9.36 -6.00 18.75
C PHE A 539 -9.85 -7.07 17.77
N ASN A 540 -8.97 -7.60 16.91
CA ASN A 540 -9.22 -8.75 16.03
C ASN A 540 -8.37 -9.93 16.51
#